data_AF-A0A7C4C3C6-F1
#
_entry.id   AF-A0A7C4C3C6-F1
#
_cell.length_a   1.000
_cell.length_b   1.000
_cell.length_c   1.000
_cell.angle_alpha   90.00
_cell.angle_beta   90.00
_cell.angle_gamma   90.00
#
_symmetry.space_group_name_H-M   'P 1'
#
loop_
_entity.id
_entity.type
_entity.pdbx_description
1 polymer ?
#
loop_
_entity_poly.entity_id
_entity_poly.type
_entity_poly.pdbx_seq_one_letter_code
_entity_poly.pdbx_strand_id
1 'polypeptide(L)'
;MSQTKLPYGPVKLVVDAIGFQDGRLIQFEIWMKKGEEEKLIDQVNGVIRGGRGEALWIPPQEEYRVKLSREISTSEDEEIEEYYFKAKIDDLEVKSPPLIFTYPLEIYLEDDDGKPIDGAKYTITFSNGSKKEGVLQKGYAKIENAPKGRFRIEVEGYRLKE
;
A
#
# COMPACT_ATOMS: atom_id res chain seq x y z
N MET A 1 -12.26 3.45 13.96
CA MET A 1 -12.32 2.10 13.37
C MET A 1 -10.89 1.64 13.10
N SER A 2 -10.54 0.39 13.35
CA SER A 2 -9.17 -0.10 13.13
C SER A 2 -8.94 -0.31 11.63
N GLN A 3 -8.01 0.44 11.02
CA GLN A 3 -7.56 0.20 9.65
C GLN A 3 -6.72 -1.06 9.59
N THR A 4 -6.93 -1.91 8.58
CA THR A 4 -6.12 -3.12 8.39
C THR A 4 -4.98 -2.82 7.42
N LYS A 5 -3.74 -2.96 7.87
CA LYS A 5 -2.56 -2.82 7.00
C LYS A 5 -2.26 -4.15 6.32
N LEU A 6 -2.10 -4.14 5.01
CA LEU A 6 -1.79 -5.32 4.21
C LEU A 6 -0.53 -5.08 3.37
N PRO A 7 0.42 -6.02 3.30
CA PRO A 7 1.46 -5.95 2.29
C PRO A 7 0.83 -6.03 0.90
N TYR A 8 1.39 -5.30 -0.04
CA TYR A 8 0.93 -5.30 -1.41
C TYR A 8 1.14 -6.68 -2.05
N GLY A 9 0.07 -7.25 -2.60
CA GLY A 9 0.05 -8.60 -3.14
C GLY A 9 -1.37 -9.17 -3.22
N PRO A 10 -1.51 -10.47 -3.57
CA PRO A 10 -2.82 -11.11 -3.66
C PRO A 10 -3.57 -11.04 -2.33
N VAL A 11 -4.84 -10.62 -2.39
CA VAL A 11 -5.72 -10.47 -1.22
C VAL A 11 -6.84 -11.49 -1.31
N LYS A 12 -6.94 -12.34 -0.28
CA LYS A 12 -8.08 -13.23 -0.11
C LYS A 12 -9.25 -12.43 0.47
N LEU A 13 -10.31 -12.25 -0.32
CA LEU A 13 -11.55 -11.62 0.09
C LEU A 13 -12.46 -12.68 0.72
N VAL A 14 -13.01 -12.38 1.89
CA VAL A 14 -13.87 -13.31 2.64
C VAL A 14 -15.04 -12.56 3.24
N VAL A 15 -16.23 -13.16 3.15
CA VAL A 15 -17.42 -12.73 3.87
C VAL A 15 -18.17 -13.94 4.40
N ASP A 16 -18.73 -13.83 5.60
CA ASP A 16 -19.67 -14.81 6.10
C ASP A 16 -21.00 -14.67 5.35
N ALA A 17 -21.49 -15.77 4.79
CA ALA A 17 -22.70 -15.86 3.98
C ALA A 17 -23.61 -16.97 4.53
N ILE A 18 -23.89 -16.90 5.84
CA ILE A 18 -24.74 -17.86 6.53
C ILE A 18 -26.16 -17.81 5.95
N GLY A 19 -26.72 -18.99 5.65
CA GLY A 19 -28.07 -19.11 5.07
C GLY A 19 -28.09 -19.16 3.54
N PHE A 20 -26.96 -18.95 2.88
CA PHE A 20 -26.83 -19.16 1.43
C PHE A 20 -26.33 -20.57 1.11
N GLN A 21 -26.78 -21.10 -0.03
CA GLN A 21 -26.39 -22.43 -0.50
C GLN A 21 -24.97 -22.41 -1.07
N ASP A 22 -24.26 -23.53 -0.88
CA ASP A 22 -22.97 -23.76 -1.52
C ASP A 22 -23.09 -23.75 -3.05
N GLY A 23 -22.05 -23.26 -3.72
CA GLY A 23 -22.02 -23.10 -5.17
C GLY A 23 -22.65 -21.80 -5.67
N ARG A 24 -23.37 -21.06 -4.81
CA ARG A 24 -23.91 -19.75 -5.17
C ARG A 24 -22.79 -18.75 -5.45
N LEU A 25 -22.96 -17.94 -6.49
CA LEU A 25 -22.04 -16.88 -6.84
C LEU A 25 -22.19 -15.69 -5.89
N ILE A 26 -21.06 -15.05 -5.61
CA ILE A 26 -20.96 -13.80 -4.87
C ILE A 26 -20.07 -12.85 -5.67
N GLN A 27 -20.46 -11.58 -5.79
CA GLN A 27 -19.63 -10.57 -6.43
C GLN A 27 -18.91 -9.76 -5.35
N PHE A 28 -17.62 -9.55 -5.52
CA PHE A 28 -16.83 -8.62 -4.74
C PHE A 28 -16.47 -7.43 -5.63
N GLU A 29 -16.88 -6.24 -5.21
CA GLU A 29 -16.44 -4.98 -5.81
C GLU A 29 -15.34 -4.38 -4.95
N ILE A 30 -14.20 -4.05 -5.55
CA ILE A 30 -13.07 -3.46 -4.86
C ILE A 30 -13.05 -1.97 -5.16
N TRP A 31 -13.07 -1.17 -4.12
CA TRP A 31 -13.13 0.29 -4.18
C TRP A 31 -11.88 0.89 -3.56
N MET A 32 -11.43 2.02 -4.11
CA MET A 32 -10.40 2.88 -3.55
C MET A 32 -11.01 4.22 -3.22
N LYS A 33 -10.65 4.76 -2.07
CA LYS A 33 -11.00 6.10 -1.62
C LYS A 33 -9.73 6.90 -1.35
N LYS A 34 -9.70 8.13 -1.86
CA LYS A 34 -8.63 9.12 -1.63
C LYS A 34 -9.29 10.47 -1.41
N GLY A 35 -9.28 10.95 -0.17
CA GLY A 35 -10.04 12.14 0.22
C GLY A 35 -11.53 11.97 0.00
N GLU A 36 -12.11 12.84 -0.83
CA GLU A 36 -13.51 12.76 -1.26
C GLU A 36 -13.72 11.90 -2.53
N GLU A 37 -12.64 11.56 -3.24
CA GLU A 37 -12.71 10.71 -4.43
C GLU A 37 -12.91 9.25 -4.04
N GLU A 38 -13.87 8.59 -4.67
CA GLU A 38 -14.11 7.16 -4.53
C GLU A 38 -14.25 6.52 -5.92
N LYS A 39 -13.50 5.44 -6.15
CA LYS A 39 -13.38 4.81 -7.45
C LYS A 39 -13.49 3.30 -7.33
N LEU A 40 -14.34 2.70 -8.17
CA LEU A 40 -14.34 1.25 -8.39
C LEU A 40 -13.05 0.87 -9.12
N ILE A 41 -12.23 0.06 -8.48
CA ILE A 41 -10.94 -0.39 -9.01
C ILE A 41 -11.09 -1.69 -9.78
N ASP A 42 -11.85 -2.63 -9.25
CA ASP A 42 -11.97 -3.97 -9.81
C ASP A 42 -13.25 -4.68 -9.35
N GLN A 43 -13.62 -5.75 -10.04
CA GLN A 43 -14.71 -6.65 -9.68
C GLN A 43 -14.27 -8.09 -9.86
N VAL A 44 -14.39 -8.89 -8.81
CA VAL A 44 -14.06 -10.33 -8.85
C VAL A 44 -15.24 -11.16 -8.36
N ASN A 45 -15.47 -12.30 -9.01
CA ASN A 45 -16.50 -13.25 -8.59
C ASN A 45 -15.90 -14.32 -7.68
N GLY A 46 -16.66 -14.66 -6.65
CA GLY A 46 -16.38 -15.75 -5.73
C GLY A 46 -17.50 -16.78 -5.72
N VAL A 47 -17.32 -17.81 -4.89
CA VAL A 47 -18.31 -18.87 -4.68
C VAL A 47 -18.50 -19.09 -3.19
N ILE A 48 -19.74 -19.34 -2.80
CA ILE A 48 -20.08 -19.70 -1.42
C ILE A 48 -19.77 -21.17 -1.18
N ARG A 49 -19.03 -21.46 -0.10
CA ARG A 49 -18.75 -22.83 0.39
C ARG A 49 -18.74 -22.85 1.91
N GLY A 50 -19.51 -23.74 2.52
CA GLY A 50 -19.61 -23.87 3.97
C GLY A 50 -20.05 -22.58 4.67
N GLY A 51 -20.97 -21.82 4.04
CA GLY A 51 -21.46 -20.55 4.56
C GLY A 51 -20.47 -19.38 4.48
N ARG A 52 -19.43 -19.47 3.65
CA ARG A 52 -18.48 -18.36 3.37
C ARG A 52 -18.34 -18.12 1.88
N GLY A 53 -18.42 -16.85 1.49
CA GLY A 53 -18.05 -16.40 0.16
C GLY A 53 -16.57 -16.05 0.11
N GLU A 54 -15.83 -16.60 -0.85
CA GLU A 54 -14.40 -16.32 -1.02
C GLU A 54 -14.06 -15.97 -2.47
N ALA A 55 -13.15 -15.01 -2.64
CA ALA A 55 -12.51 -14.69 -3.91
C ALA A 55 -11.05 -14.31 -3.69
N LEU A 56 -10.24 -14.40 -4.75
CA LEU A 56 -8.88 -13.90 -4.76
C LEU A 56 -8.83 -12.65 -5.64
N TRP A 57 -8.40 -11.53 -5.06
CA TRP A 57 -8.10 -10.31 -5.81
C TRP A 57 -6.59 -10.14 -5.95
N ILE A 58 -6.12 -9.82 -7.15
CA ILE A 58 -4.71 -9.52 -7.43
C ILE A 58 -4.65 -8.04 -7.84
N PRO A 59 -4.23 -7.14 -6.94
CA PRO A 59 -4.07 -5.73 -7.28
C PRO A 59 -3.11 -5.54 -8.46
N PRO A 60 -3.38 -4.58 -9.38
CA PRO A 60 -2.54 -4.35 -10.56
C PRO A 60 -1.17 -3.80 -10.16
N GLN A 61 -0.11 -4.59 -10.36
CA GLN A 61 1.24 -4.24 -9.94
C GLN A 61 1.82 -3.10 -10.79
N GLU A 62 2.28 -2.05 -10.14
CA GLU A 62 3.03 -0.96 -10.77
C GLU A 62 4.40 -0.84 -10.11
N GLU A 63 5.47 -1.00 -10.89
CA GLU A 63 6.82 -0.66 -10.44
C GLU A 63 7.08 0.82 -10.77
N TYR A 64 7.40 1.60 -9.75
CA TYR A 64 7.69 3.03 -9.90
C TYR A 64 9.13 3.31 -9.48
N ARG A 65 9.91 3.91 -10.40
CA ARG A 65 11.28 4.35 -10.13
C ARG A 65 11.36 5.85 -10.26
N VAL A 66 11.90 6.49 -9.24
CA VAL A 66 12.14 7.93 -9.22
C VAL A 66 13.56 8.24 -8.83
N LYS A 67 14.08 9.35 -9.37
CA LYS A 67 15.26 10.00 -8.83
C LYS A 67 14.83 10.90 -7.69
N LEU A 68 15.54 10.83 -6.57
CA LEU A 68 15.34 11.75 -5.45
C LEU A 68 15.67 13.17 -5.90
N SER A 69 14.87 14.14 -5.45
CA SER A 69 15.11 15.57 -5.66
C SER A 69 15.07 16.30 -4.31
N ARG A 70 15.69 17.48 -4.25
CA ARG A 70 15.66 18.36 -3.06
C ARG A 70 14.31 19.06 -2.86
N GLU A 71 13.40 19.00 -3.83
CA GLU A 71 12.15 19.74 -3.76
C GLU A 71 11.35 19.31 -2.54
N ILE A 72 11.23 20.24 -1.59
CA ILE A 72 10.30 20.14 -0.49
C ILE A 72 8.95 20.48 -1.10
N SER A 73 8.26 19.49 -1.66
CA SER A 73 6.88 19.67 -2.05
C SER A 73 6.07 19.97 -0.78
N THR A 74 5.59 21.22 -0.66
CA THR A 74 4.91 21.79 0.50
C THR A 74 3.45 21.38 0.63
N SER A 75 2.95 20.42 -0.15
CA SER A 75 1.62 19.85 0.12
C SER A 75 1.70 18.92 1.32
N GLU A 76 1.57 19.54 2.49
CA GLU A 76 0.96 18.95 3.66
C GLU A 76 -0.36 18.27 3.23
N ASP A 77 -0.58 17.06 3.73
CA ASP A 77 -1.74 16.19 3.47
C ASP A 77 -1.81 15.56 2.08
N GLU A 78 -0.87 14.65 1.81
CA GLU A 78 -1.12 13.65 0.78
C GLU A 78 -2.19 12.67 1.29
N GLU A 79 -3.37 12.72 0.67
CA GLU A 79 -4.50 11.89 1.08
C GLU A 79 -4.16 10.40 1.00
N ILE A 80 -4.42 9.69 2.09
CA ILE A 80 -4.17 8.26 2.21
C ILE A 80 -5.15 7.52 1.29
N GLU A 81 -4.60 6.65 0.44
CA GLU A 81 -5.40 5.73 -0.36
C GLU A 81 -5.87 4.57 0.52
N GLU A 82 -7.18 4.54 0.77
CA GLU A 82 -7.86 3.47 1.48
C GLU A 82 -8.60 2.58 0.49
N TYR A 83 -8.47 1.27 0.65
CA TYR A 83 -9.19 0.28 -0.13
C TYR A 83 -10.26 -0.37 0.73
N TYR A 84 -11.35 -0.80 0.13
CA TYR A 84 -12.31 -1.67 0.78
C TYR A 84 -13.03 -2.48 -0.28
N PHE A 85 -13.74 -3.53 0.13
CA PHE A 85 -14.59 -4.27 -0.78
C PHE A 85 -16.04 -4.28 -0.31
N LYS A 86 -16.94 -4.42 -1.28
CA LYS A 86 -18.35 -4.71 -1.07
C LYS A 86 -18.63 -6.11 -1.57
N ALA A 87 -19.15 -6.97 -0.71
CA ALA A 87 -19.61 -8.30 -1.10
C ALA A 87 -21.11 -8.25 -1.37
N LYS A 88 -21.54 -8.73 -2.54
CA LYS A 88 -22.91 -8.67 -3.03
C LYS A 88 -23.45 -10.05 -3.37
N ILE A 89 -24.62 -10.37 -2.82
CA ILE A 89 -25.41 -11.56 -3.16
C ILE A 89 -26.87 -11.12 -3.28
N ASP A 90 -27.45 -11.23 -4.48
CA ASP A 90 -28.76 -10.66 -4.80
C ASP A 90 -28.83 -9.16 -4.42
N ASP A 91 -29.81 -8.77 -3.59
CA ASP A 91 -30.02 -7.41 -3.11
C ASP A 91 -29.27 -7.11 -1.80
N LEU A 92 -28.46 -8.05 -1.29
CA LEU A 92 -27.71 -7.90 -0.05
C LEU A 92 -26.28 -7.44 -0.32
N GLU A 93 -25.85 -6.42 0.41
CA GLU A 93 -24.50 -5.85 0.35
C GLU A 93 -23.90 -5.73 1.76
N VAL A 94 -22.63 -6.13 1.90
CA VAL A 94 -21.82 -5.85 3.09
C VAL A 94 -20.50 -5.21 2.68
N LYS A 95 -20.09 -4.17 3.41
CA LYS A 95 -18.84 -3.44 3.22
C LYS A 95 -17.78 -3.87 4.23
N SER A 96 -16.55 -4.07 3.77
CA SER A 96 -15.42 -4.43 4.61
C SER A 96 -14.86 -3.26 5.45
N PRO A 97 -14.00 -3.61 6.42
CA PRO A 97 -12.86 -2.83 6.88
C PRO A 97 -12.27 -1.85 5.86
N PRO A 98 -11.83 -0.60 6.17
CA PRO A 98 -10.83 0.02 5.33
C PRO A 98 -9.50 -0.73 5.45
N LEU A 99 -8.86 -0.93 4.30
CA LEU A 99 -7.61 -1.61 4.07
C LEU A 99 -6.59 -0.58 3.58
N ILE A 100 -5.37 -0.63 4.08
CA ILE A 100 -4.27 0.22 3.61
C ILE A 100 -3.14 -0.68 3.14
N PHE A 101 -2.72 -0.52 1.90
CA PHE A 101 -1.59 -1.25 1.37
C PHE A 101 -0.26 -0.64 1.79
N THR A 102 0.70 -1.50 2.11
CA THR A 102 2.10 -1.16 2.28
C THR A 102 2.93 -1.83 1.20
N TYR A 103 4.00 -1.17 0.77
CA TYR A 103 4.80 -1.54 -0.38
C TYR A 103 6.25 -1.73 0.04
N PRO A 104 7.00 -2.64 -0.62
CA PRO A 104 8.44 -2.65 -0.50
C PRO A 104 9.00 -1.36 -1.13
N LEU A 105 9.78 -0.62 -0.35
CA LEU A 105 10.54 0.54 -0.81
C LEU A 105 12.03 0.19 -0.79
N GLU A 106 12.66 0.33 -1.94
CA GLU A 106 14.10 0.12 -2.13
C GLU A 106 14.75 1.46 -2.46
N ILE A 107 15.83 1.79 -1.75
CA ILE A 107 16.56 3.05 -1.91
C ILE A 107 18.03 2.71 -2.11
N TYR A 108 18.64 3.33 -3.11
CA TYR A 108 20.07 3.24 -3.38
C TYR A 108 20.67 4.64 -3.51
N LEU A 109 21.75 4.89 -2.79
CA LEU A 109 22.40 6.20 -2.67
C LEU A 109 23.89 6.09 -2.97
N GLU A 110 24.38 7.00 -3.80
CA GLU A 110 25.78 7.17 -4.15
C GLU A 110 26.23 8.59 -3.82
N ASP A 111 27.54 8.76 -3.60
CA ASP A 111 28.18 10.06 -3.49
C ASP A 111 28.45 10.69 -4.87
N ASP A 112 29.07 11.87 -4.87
CA ASP A 112 29.39 12.62 -6.09
C ASP A 112 30.39 11.90 -7.02
N ASP A 113 31.16 10.93 -6.51
CA ASP A 113 32.07 10.09 -7.29
C ASP A 113 31.37 8.84 -7.85
N GLY A 114 30.07 8.66 -7.57
CA GLY A 114 29.33 7.44 -7.89
C GLY A 114 29.66 6.27 -6.96
N LYS A 115 30.24 6.51 -5.77
CA LYS A 115 30.50 5.44 -4.80
C LYS A 115 29.29 5.27 -3.89
N PRO A 116 28.86 4.04 -3.60
CA PRO A 116 27.75 3.80 -2.69
C PRO A 116 28.05 4.34 -1.30
N ILE A 117 27.08 5.05 -0.71
CA ILE A 117 27.20 5.57 0.66
C ILE A 117 26.97 4.43 1.65
N ASP A 118 28.04 3.89 2.21
CA ASP A 118 27.99 2.74 3.13
C ASP A 118 28.12 3.16 4.60
N GLY A 119 27.43 2.45 5.50
CA GLY A 119 27.51 2.66 6.94
C GLY A 119 26.89 3.95 7.48
N ALA A 120 26.38 4.83 6.61
CA ALA A 120 25.71 6.06 7.04
C ALA A 120 24.32 5.77 7.63
N LYS A 121 23.99 6.45 8.73
CA LYS A 121 22.65 6.40 9.31
C LYS A 121 21.69 7.21 8.47
N TYR A 122 20.45 6.73 8.37
CA TYR A 122 19.38 7.44 7.70
C TYR A 122 18.10 7.44 8.51
N THR A 123 17.27 8.45 8.23
CA THR A 123 15.89 8.56 8.71
C THR A 123 14.97 8.82 7.53
N ILE A 124 13.97 7.96 7.35
CA ILE A 124 12.87 8.17 6.39
C ILE A 124 11.65 8.65 7.16
N THR A 125 11.05 9.74 6.70
CA THR A 125 9.74 10.22 7.15
C THR A 125 8.74 10.01 6.01
N PHE A 126 7.72 9.19 6.23
CA PHE A 126 6.66 8.93 5.26
C PHE A 126 5.57 9.99 5.31
N SER A 127 4.77 10.10 4.25
CA SER A 127 3.64 11.03 4.14
C SER A 127 2.63 10.91 5.28
N ASN A 128 2.42 9.71 5.81
CA ASN A 128 1.55 9.47 6.97
C ASN A 128 2.17 9.84 8.33
N GLY A 129 3.33 10.52 8.34
CA GLY A 129 4.05 10.95 9.53
C GLY A 129 4.87 9.85 10.23
N SER A 130 4.73 8.58 9.83
CA SER A 130 5.56 7.51 10.38
C SER A 130 7.03 7.67 9.98
N LYS A 131 7.93 7.20 10.84
CA LYS A 131 9.38 7.29 10.61
C LYS A 131 10.03 5.92 10.64
N LYS A 132 11.10 5.76 9.87
CA LYS A 132 11.96 4.59 9.86
C LYS A 132 13.41 5.00 9.86
N GLU A 133 14.17 4.48 10.82
CA GLU A 133 15.61 4.69 10.93
C GLU A 133 16.36 3.42 10.51
N GLY A 134 17.59 3.59 10.04
CA GLY A 134 18.45 2.48 9.67
C GLY A 134 19.87 2.92 9.33
N VAL A 135 20.66 1.96 8.84
CA VAL A 135 22.03 2.17 8.37
C VAL A 135 22.11 1.62 6.95
N LEU A 136 22.64 2.43 6.02
CA LEU A 136 22.84 2.01 4.64
C LEU A 136 23.84 0.84 4.59
N GLN A 137 23.55 -0.14 3.74
CA GLN A 137 24.42 -1.27 3.48
C GLN A 137 24.81 -1.24 2.01
N LYS A 138 26.06 -0.90 1.70
CA LYS A 138 26.55 -0.69 0.34
C LYS A 138 25.68 0.30 -0.45
N GLY A 139 25.34 1.43 0.16
CA GLY A 139 24.45 2.43 -0.46
C GLY A 139 22.97 2.07 -0.43
N TYR A 140 22.60 0.89 0.07
CA TYR A 140 21.25 0.35 -0.08
C TYR A 140 20.45 0.31 1.23
N ALA A 141 19.15 0.56 1.12
CA ALA A 141 18.16 0.35 2.17
C ALA A 141 16.87 -0.27 1.59
N LYS A 142 16.27 -1.20 2.34
CA LYS A 142 14.99 -1.83 2.01
C LYS A 142 14.00 -1.71 3.15
N ILE A 143 12.77 -1.34 2.84
CA ILE A 143 11.66 -1.20 3.77
C ILE A 143 10.48 -2.01 3.24
N GLU A 144 10.17 -3.14 3.87
CA GLU A 144 9.14 -4.07 3.35
C GLU A 144 7.71 -3.52 3.42
N ASN A 145 7.42 -2.67 4.41
CA ASN A 145 6.06 -2.19 4.69
C ASN A 145 5.98 -0.65 4.67
N ALA A 146 6.50 -0.03 3.61
CA ALA A 146 6.39 1.41 3.43
C ALA A 146 4.94 1.79 3.07
N PRO A 147 4.33 2.79 3.72
CA PRO A 147 3.07 3.36 3.26
C PRO A 147 3.22 3.90 1.82
N LYS A 148 2.15 3.82 1.02
CA LYS A 148 2.13 4.48 -0.28
C LYS A 148 2.20 6.00 -0.12
N GLY A 149 2.93 6.65 -1.01
CA GLY A 149 3.01 8.11 -1.09
C GLY A 149 4.45 8.61 -1.05
N ARG A 150 4.58 9.92 -0.89
CA ARG A 150 5.86 10.61 -0.75
C ARG A 150 6.57 10.22 0.54
N PHE A 151 7.89 10.33 0.50
CA PHE A 151 8.74 10.21 1.66
C PHE A 151 9.89 11.21 1.57
N ARG A 152 10.42 11.56 2.74
CA ARG A 152 11.68 12.30 2.88
C ARG A 152 12.72 11.37 3.46
N ILE A 153 13.90 11.36 2.88
CA ILE A 153 15.07 10.67 3.45
C ILE A 153 16.12 11.70 3.87
N GLU A 154 16.64 11.54 5.08
CA GLU A 154 17.74 12.30 5.64
C GLU A 154 18.87 11.32 5.95
N VAL A 155 20.10 11.66 5.56
CA VAL A 155 21.28 10.80 5.76
C VAL A 155 22.34 11.60 6.51
N GLU A 156 22.83 11.06 7.63
CA GLU A 156 23.79 11.76 8.48
C GLU A 156 25.08 12.07 7.72
N GLY A 157 25.45 13.36 7.65
CA GLY A 157 26.67 13.82 6.98
C GLY A 157 26.55 14.03 5.47
N TYR A 158 25.40 13.76 4.86
CA TYR A 158 25.18 13.90 3.42
C TYR A 158 24.03 14.85 3.09
N ARG A 159 24.11 15.48 1.91
CA ARG A 159 23.03 16.26 1.32
C ARG A 159 23.00 15.96 -0.17
N LEU A 160 21.81 15.76 -0.73
CA LEU A 160 21.62 15.60 -2.18
C LEU A 160 22.24 16.81 -2.91
N LYS A 161 22.83 16.66 -4.10
CA LYS A 161 23.36 17.80 -4.87
C LYS A 161 22.23 18.69 -5.45
N GLU A 162 22.54 19.94 -5.78
CA GLU A 162 21.63 20.83 -6.54
C GLU A 162 21.54 20.43 -8.02
#